data_AF-A0A356ZAG3-F1
#
_entry.id   AF-A0A356ZAG3-F1
#
_cell.length_a   1.000
_cell.length_b   1.000
_cell.length_c   1.000
_cell.angle_alpha   90.00
_cell.angle_beta   90.00
_cell.angle_gamma   90.00
#
_symmetry.space_group_name_H-M   'P 1'
#
loop_
_entity.id
_entity.type
_entity.pdbx_description
1 polymer ?
#
loop_
_entity_poly.entity_id
_entity_poly.type
_entity_poly.pdbx_seq_one_letter_code
_entity_poly.pdbx_strand_id
1 'polypeptide(L)'
;MIRLRGHHLVCLHYYHGDGLNDAYAVNLKQKVELAQRGEAITIAGGADDICAACPNLRESICQGIPAEEGEILKLDRQALALLNCKVGDQVRWDHVLQQVQSAPP
;
A
#
# COMPACT_ATOMS: atom_id res chain seq x y z
N MET A 1 -11.58 -0.62 9.42
CA MET A 1 -11.48 -0.44 7.96
C MET A 1 -10.11 0.13 7.66
N ILE A 2 -9.39 -0.43 6.68
CA ILE A 2 -8.05 0.03 6.29
C ILE A 2 -8.16 0.76 4.95
N ARG A 3 -7.41 1.86 4.78
CA ARG A 3 -7.29 2.58 3.51
C ARG A 3 -5.86 2.44 3.01
N LEU A 4 -5.69 1.89 1.80
CA LEU A 4 -4.39 1.67 1.19
C LEU A 4 -4.36 2.15 -0.26
N ARG A 5 -3.27 2.79 -0.69
CA ARG A 5 -3.04 3.17 -2.09
C ARG A 5 -2.42 2.02 -2.88
N GLY A 6 -2.51 2.11 -4.20
CA GLY A 6 -2.18 1.03 -5.12
C GLY A 6 -0.81 0.41 -4.87
N HIS A 7 0.26 1.22 -4.82
CA HIS A 7 1.59 0.67 -4.66
C HIS A 7 1.80 0.03 -3.29
N HIS A 8 1.19 0.56 -2.22
CA HIS A 8 1.27 -0.06 -0.91
C HIS A 8 0.61 -1.44 -0.85
N LEU A 9 -0.46 -1.70 -1.59
CA LEU A 9 -1.04 -3.05 -1.70
C LEU A 9 -0.03 -4.06 -2.22
N VAL A 10 0.80 -3.66 -3.20
CA VAL A 10 1.86 -4.48 -3.77
C VAL A 10 3.09 -4.52 -2.87
N CYS A 11 3.55 -3.38 -2.34
CA CYS A 11 4.69 -3.32 -1.41
C CYS A 11 4.47 -4.18 -0.16
N LEU A 12 3.25 -4.24 0.36
CA LEU A 12 2.89 -5.08 1.51
C LEU A 12 3.12 -6.58 1.25
N HIS A 13 2.96 -7.03 0.01
CA HIS A 13 3.25 -8.42 -0.36
C HIS A 13 4.74 -8.76 -0.22
N TYR A 14 5.62 -7.80 -0.56
CA TYR A 14 7.07 -7.97 -0.53
C TYR A 14 7.71 -7.56 0.80
N TYR A 15 6.92 -7.16 1.80
CA TYR A 15 7.45 -6.78 3.11
C TYR A 15 7.72 -8.03 3.96
N HIS A 16 8.98 -8.26 4.29
CA HIS A 16 9.44 -9.43 5.07
C HIS A 16 9.77 -9.15 6.55
N GLY A 17 9.49 -7.94 7.05
CA GLY A 17 9.59 -7.66 8.49
C GLY A 17 10.96 -7.20 9.00
N ASP A 18 11.93 -6.92 8.12
CA ASP A 18 13.23 -6.40 8.54
C ASP A 18 13.17 -4.90 8.86
N GLY A 19 13.73 -4.48 10.00
CA GLY A 19 13.82 -3.06 10.41
C GLY A 19 12.73 -2.56 11.36
N LEU A 20 12.33 -3.36 12.35
CA LEU A 20 11.21 -3.12 13.31
C LEU A 20 11.30 -1.87 14.20
N ASN A 21 12.34 -1.04 14.10
CA ASN A 21 12.58 0.06 15.04
C ASN A 21 12.05 1.43 14.57
N ASP A 22 11.62 1.56 13.31
CA ASP A 22 11.02 2.80 12.83
C ASP A 22 9.48 2.76 12.95
N ALA A 23 8.88 3.88 13.34
CA ALA A 23 7.43 4.05 13.46
C ALA A 23 6.70 3.68 12.15
N TYR A 24 7.32 3.95 11.00
CA TYR A 24 6.81 3.53 9.70
C TYR A 24 6.69 2.01 9.58
N ALA A 25 7.74 1.27 9.95
CA ALA A 25 7.76 -0.19 9.88
C ALA A 25 6.74 -0.83 10.85
N VAL A 26 6.60 -0.27 12.06
CA VAL A 26 5.59 -0.71 13.04
C VAL A 26 4.18 -0.50 12.49
N ASN A 27 3.88 0.68 11.94
CA ASN A 27 2.57 0.96 11.35
C ASN A 27 2.28 0.03 10.16
N LEU A 28 3.26 -0.15 9.26
CA LEU A 28 3.14 -1.04 8.11
C LEU A 28 2.82 -2.48 8.56
N LYS A 29 3.56 -3.03 9.52
CA LYS A 29 3.31 -4.38 10.06
C LYS A 29 1.90 -4.51 10.64
N GLN A 30 1.43 -3.53 11.40
CA GLN A 30 0.06 -3.53 11.93
C GLN A 30 -0.98 -3.57 10.83
N LYS A 31 -0.80 -2.82 9.73
CA LYS A 31 -1.73 -2.86 8.59
C LYS A 31 -1.71 -4.20 7.86
N VAL A 32 -0.54 -4.82 7.69
CA VAL A 32 -0.43 -6.20 7.15
C VAL A 32 -1.23 -7.18 8.02
N GLU A 33 -1.02 -7.17 9.34
CA GLU A 33 -1.69 -8.10 10.24
C GLU A 33 -3.21 -7.95 10.20
N LEU A 34 -3.72 -6.71 10.14
CA LEU A 34 -5.15 -6.46 10.01
C LEU A 34 -5.70 -6.97 8.66
N ALA A 35 -5.01 -6.70 7.55
CA ALA A 35 -5.38 -7.18 6.23
C ALA A 35 -5.43 -8.72 6.17
N GLN A 36 -4.41 -9.39 6.74
CA GLN A 36 -4.33 -10.85 6.81
C GLN A 36 -5.42 -11.48 7.68
N ARG A 37 -5.90 -10.77 8.71
CA ARG A 37 -7.06 -11.20 9.52
C ARG A 37 -8.40 -11.06 8.78
N GLY A 38 -8.38 -10.54 7.56
CA GLY A 38 -9.55 -10.43 6.69
C GLY A 38 -10.27 -9.09 6.77
N GLU A 39 -9.66 -8.08 7.40
CA GLU A 39 -10.17 -6.71 7.41
C GLU A 39 -10.30 -6.17 5.97
N ALA A 40 -11.42 -5.51 5.67
CA ALA A 40 -11.64 -4.93 4.35
C ALA A 40 -10.70 -3.74 4.09
N ILE A 41 -10.17 -3.69 2.87
CA ILE A 41 -9.26 -2.65 2.42
C ILE A 41 -9.97 -1.77 1.39
N THR A 42 -10.04 -0.48 1.63
CA THR A 42 -10.53 0.50 0.65
C THR A 42 -9.36 1.12 -0.11
N ILE A 43 -9.46 1.16 -1.43
CA ILE A 43 -8.39 1.72 -2.26
C ILE A 43 -8.41 3.25 -2.20
N ALA A 44 -7.32 3.83 -1.70
CA ALA A 44 -7.10 5.27 -1.64
C ALA A 44 -6.48 5.81 -2.94
N GLY A 45 -6.83 7.05 -3.29
CA GLY A 45 -6.28 7.75 -4.47
C GLY A 45 -5.07 8.64 -4.19
N GLY A 46 -4.46 8.50 -3.02
CA GLY A 46 -3.35 9.32 -2.53
C GLY A 46 -2.81 8.76 -1.22
N ALA A 47 -2.19 9.60 -0.38
CA ALA A 47 -1.68 9.16 0.92
C ALA A 47 -2.71 8.35 1.73
N ASP A 48 -2.23 7.32 2.43
CA ASP A 48 -3.06 6.28 3.01
C ASP A 48 -2.69 5.99 4.47
N ASP A 49 -3.26 4.93 5.04
CA ASP A 49 -3.05 4.58 6.45
C ASP A 49 -1.60 4.19 6.77
N ILE A 50 -0.79 3.77 5.79
CA ILE A 50 0.64 3.48 5.98
C ILE A 50 1.43 4.79 5.96
N CYS A 51 1.08 5.72 5.06
CA CYS A 51 1.71 7.03 4.97
C CYS A 51 1.65 7.83 6.30
N ALA A 52 0.69 7.56 7.18
CA ALA A 52 0.52 8.27 8.46
C ALA A 52 1.77 8.29 9.36
N ALA A 53 2.66 7.30 9.23
CA ALA A 53 3.92 7.22 9.97
C ALA A 53 5.15 7.50 9.09
N CYS A 54 4.96 7.96 7.85
CA CYS A 54 6.04 8.23 6.91
C CYS A 54 6.69 9.59 7.20
N PRO A 55 8.02 9.66 7.43
CA PRO A 55 8.70 10.94 7.70
C PRO A 55 8.70 11.89 6.48
N ASN A 56 8.45 11.34 5.29
CA ASN A 56 8.41 12.05 4.01
C ASN A 56 7.00 12.53 3.64
N LEU A 57 5.98 12.26 4.46
CA LEU A 57 4.62 12.76 4.21
C LEU A 57 4.51 14.22 4.67
N ARG A 58 4.22 15.15 3.74
CA ARG A 58 3.91 16.56 4.05
C ARG A 58 2.63 16.98 3.36
N GLU A 59 1.70 17.56 4.11
CA GLU A 59 0.40 18.03 3.57
C GLU A 59 -0.35 16.95 2.75
N SER A 60 -0.27 15.69 3.19
CA SER A 60 -0.84 14.52 2.47
C SER A 60 -0.20 14.20 1.11
N ILE A 61 0.97 14.77 0.84
CA ILE A 61 1.78 14.54 -0.36
C ILE A 61 3.05 13.79 0.06
N CYS A 62 3.37 12.69 -0.62
CA CYS A 62 4.64 12.00 -0.43
C CYS A 62 5.75 12.83 -1.09
N GLN A 63 6.62 13.41 -0.27
CA GLN A 63 7.76 14.22 -0.70
C GLN A 63 9.05 13.52 -0.34
N GLY A 64 9.77 12.97 -1.32
CA GLY A 64 11.14 12.51 -1.10
C GLY A 64 11.50 11.17 -1.74
N ILE A 65 12.67 10.67 -1.39
CA ILE A 65 13.28 9.46 -1.97
C ILE A 65 12.37 8.25 -1.68
N PRO A 66 12.09 7.40 -2.69
CA PRO A 66 12.70 7.40 -4.02
C PRO A 66 12.03 8.28 -5.08
N ALA A 67 10.86 8.89 -4.82
CA ALA A 67 10.11 9.58 -5.87
C ALA A 67 9.13 10.66 -5.36
N GLU A 68 8.97 11.74 -6.14
CA GLU A 68 7.93 12.75 -5.92
C GLU A 68 6.51 12.16 -6.11
N GLU A 69 5.48 12.81 -5.55
CA GLU A 69 4.08 12.35 -5.64
C GLU A 69 3.63 12.01 -7.06
N GLY A 70 4.08 12.74 -8.08
CA GLY A 70 3.76 12.44 -9.47
C GLY A 70 4.23 11.05 -9.94
N GLU A 71 5.39 10.60 -9.46
CA GLU A 71 5.93 9.27 -9.71
C GLU A 71 5.24 8.22 -8.84
N ILE A 72 4.95 8.53 -7.57
CA ILE A 72 4.18 7.63 -6.69
C ILE A 72 2.79 7.36 -7.28
N LEU A 73 2.12 8.38 -7.84
CA LEU A 73 0.84 8.21 -8.53
C LEU A 73 0.97 7.35 -9.79
N LYS A 74 2.12 7.34 -10.48
CA LYS A 74 2.36 6.40 -11.60
C LYS A 74 2.47 4.97 -11.08
N LEU A 75 3.23 4.74 -10.01
CA LEU A 75 3.35 3.44 -9.35
C LEU A 75 2.00 2.93 -8.85
N ASP A 76 1.17 3.80 -8.28
CA ASP A 76 -0.20 3.46 -7.88
C ASP A 76 -1.02 2.97 -9.07
N ARG A 77 -0.99 3.69 -10.20
CA ARG A 77 -1.74 3.28 -11.39
C ARG A 77 -1.27 1.94 -11.92
N GLN A 78 0.03 1.69 -11.94
CA GLN A 78 0.60 0.42 -12.37
C GLN A 78 0.18 -0.73 -11.44
N ALA A 79 0.26 -0.51 -10.12
CA ALA A 79 -0.19 -1.47 -9.13
C ALA A 79 -1.69 -1.75 -9.22
N LEU A 80 -2.52 -0.73 -9.40
CA LEU A 80 -3.97 -0.92 -9.57
C LEU A 80 -4.32 -1.64 -10.86
N ALA A 81 -3.60 -1.37 -11.95
CA ALA A 81 -3.74 -2.12 -13.20
C ALA A 81 -3.36 -3.60 -13.02
N LEU A 82 -2.27 -3.88 -12.31
CA LEU A 82 -1.83 -5.24 -11.96
C LEU A 82 -2.88 -5.98 -11.14
N LEU A 83 -3.48 -5.29 -10.17
CA LEU A 83 -4.48 -5.84 -9.25
C LEU A 83 -5.90 -5.87 -9.87
N ASN A 84 -6.08 -5.37 -11.09
CA ASN A 84 -7.40 -5.19 -11.71
C ASN A 84 -8.42 -4.46 -10.81
N CYS A 85 -7.97 -3.40 -10.14
CA CYS A 85 -8.75 -2.62 -9.19
C CYS A 85 -8.72 -1.12 -9.52
N LYS A 86 -9.61 -0.34 -8.91
CA LYS A 86 -9.65 1.13 -9.01
C LYS A 86 -9.82 1.81 -7.66
N VAL A 87 -9.50 3.10 -7.60
CA VAL A 87 -9.73 3.92 -6.41
C VAL A 87 -11.19 3.86 -5.98
N GLY A 88 -11.43 3.65 -4.68
CA GLY A 88 -12.76 3.49 -4.10
C GLY A 88 -13.26 2.04 -4.03
N ASP A 89 -12.62 1.09 -4.71
CA ASP A 89 -12.95 -0.32 -4.56
C ASP A 89 -12.66 -0.81 -3.13
N GLN A 90 -13.43 -1.80 -2.70
CA GLN A 90 -13.13 -2.58 -1.50
C GLN A 90 -12.60 -3.94 -1.91
N VAL A 91 -11.42 -4.29 -1.41
CA VAL A 91 -10.74 -5.55 -1.66
C VAL A 91 -10.39 -6.23 -0.36
N ARG A 92 -10.16 -7.54 -0.43
CA ARG A 92 -9.62 -8.34 0.66
C ARG A 92 -8.21 -8.78 0.30
N TRP A 93 -7.43 -9.13 1.33
CA TRP A 93 -6.02 -9.46 1.18
C TRP A 93 -5.78 -10.71 0.31
N ASP A 94 -6.66 -11.71 0.41
CA ASP A 94 -6.66 -12.90 -0.45
C ASP A 94 -6.76 -12.57 -1.94
N HIS A 95 -7.61 -11.62 -2.32
CA HIS A 95 -7.72 -11.13 -3.69
C HIS A 95 -6.41 -10.47 -4.16
N VAL A 96 -5.81 -9.61 -3.33
CA VAL A 96 -4.53 -8.96 -3.65
C VAL A 96 -3.43 -9.99 -3.89
N LEU A 97 -3.31 -10.98 -3.00
CA LEU A 97 -2.33 -12.06 -3.15
C LEU A 97 -2.53 -12.86 -4.43
N GLN A 98 -3.79 -13.20 -4.76
CA GLN A 98 -4.11 -13.94 -5.99
C GLN A 98 -3.67 -13.18 -7.24
N GLN A 99 -3.92 -11.88 -7.31
CA GLN A 99 -3.54 -11.06 -8.47
C GLN A 99 -2.02 -10.95 -8.61
N VAL A 100 -1.31 -10.65 -7.52
CA VAL A 100 0.16 -10.52 -7.53
C VAL A 100 0.84 -11.84 -7.93
N GLN A 101 0.33 -12.99 -7.45
CA GLN A 101 0.87 -14.31 -7.81
C GLN A 101 0.57 -14.72 -9.26
N SER A 102 -0.52 -14.21 -9.84
CA SER A 102 -0.90 -14.48 -11.24
C SER A 102 -0.19 -13.58 -12.24
N ALA A 103 0.52 -12.56 -11.78
CA ALA A 103 1.26 -11.65 -12.62
C ALA A 103 2.49 -12.34 -13.23
N PRO A 104 2.74 -12.20 -14.54
CA PRO A 104 3.97 -12.69 -15.15
C PRO A 104 5.21 -11.96 -14.56
N PRO A 105 6.34 -12.65 -14.42
CA PRO A 105 7.59 -12.08 -13.90
C PRO A 105 8.20 -11.00 -14.80
#